data_AF-A0A0G1R6I2-F1
#
_entry.id   AF-A0A0G1R6I2-F1
#
_cell.length_a   1.000
_cell.length_b   1.000
_cell.length_c   1.000
_cell.angle_alpha   90.00
_cell.angle_beta   90.00
_cell.angle_gamma   90.00
#
_symmetry.space_group_name_H-M   'P 1'
#
loop_
_entity.id
_entity.type
_entity.pdbx_description
1 polymer ?
#
loop_
_entity_poly.entity_id
_entity_poly.type
_entity_poly.pdbx_seq_one_letter_code
_entity_poly.pdbx_strand_id
1 'polypeptide(L)'
;MENKPHDLGLVERRYFQTKALELAEELGMGMKEGKLTRRDGWLNVIQHELKEAVGVGVLGELLGLSTEEIEQLERAAALHDWDKRRDIKPKDFENEMPTETIVEQIDPAVRHIMQGTKERYILTELAQGRGDFLQNLLFYVDNMTAETAILPWPQRLDREEEKRPDATMAKVLGSLLPPGVSYWQTERGSHPTRRRIVKFKNNHD
;
A
#
# COMPACT_ATOMS: atom_id res chain seq x y z
N MET A 1 41.64 -19.39 3.11
CA MET A 1 40.33 -19.20 3.75
C MET A 1 39.28 -19.42 2.69
N GLU A 2 38.53 -20.51 2.77
CA GLU A 2 37.41 -20.78 1.86
C GLU A 2 36.27 -19.81 2.18
N ASN A 3 35.89 -19.00 1.18
CA ASN A 3 34.63 -18.24 1.22
C ASN A 3 33.48 -19.26 1.16
N LYS A 4 32.97 -19.66 2.31
CA LYS A 4 31.69 -20.38 2.35
C LYS A 4 30.62 -19.44 1.80
N PRO A 5 29.82 -19.87 0.80
CA PRO A 5 28.73 -19.05 0.30
C PRO A 5 27.80 -18.74 1.47
N HIS A 6 27.53 -17.45 1.70
CA HIS A 6 26.50 -17.04 2.65
C HIS A 6 25.18 -17.67 2.19
N ASP A 7 24.52 -18.42 3.08
CA ASP A 7 23.17 -18.88 2.85
C ASP A 7 22.25 -17.65 2.83
N LEU A 8 22.04 -17.10 1.63
CA LEU A 8 21.20 -15.92 1.40
C LEU A 8 19.79 -16.14 1.96
N GLY A 9 19.27 -17.37 1.93
CA GLY A 9 17.97 -17.69 2.50
C GLY A 9 17.94 -17.65 4.02
N LEU A 10 19.08 -17.89 4.70
CA LEU A 10 19.17 -17.69 6.16
C LEU A 10 19.25 -16.21 6.52
N VAL A 11 19.97 -15.40 5.73
CA VAL A 11 20.09 -13.95 5.95
C VAL A 11 18.74 -13.25 5.76
N GLU A 12 18.05 -13.56 4.67
CA GLU A 12 16.71 -13.04 4.38
C GLU A 12 15.72 -13.39 5.50
N ARG A 13 15.68 -14.66 5.92
CA ARG A 13 14.80 -15.09 7.02
C ARG A 13 15.07 -14.34 8.31
N ARG A 14 16.33 -14.12 8.68
CA ARG A 14 16.68 -13.36 9.87
C ARG A 14 16.25 -11.91 9.76
N TYR A 15 16.47 -11.29 8.60
CA TYR A 15 16.06 -9.91 8.36
C TYR A 15 14.55 -9.72 8.54
N PHE A 16 13.74 -10.55 7.88
CA PHE A 16 12.28 -10.52 8.04
C PHE A 16 11.82 -10.83 9.47
N GLN A 17 12.48 -11.76 10.16
CA GLN A 17 12.18 -12.05 11.57
C GLN A 17 12.47 -10.86 12.48
N THR A 18 13.61 -10.19 12.30
CA THR A 18 13.96 -8.99 13.04
C THR A 18 12.95 -7.88 12.77
N LYS A 19 12.62 -7.62 11.51
CA LYS A 19 11.62 -6.60 11.15
C LYS A 19 10.23 -6.90 11.70
N ALA A 20 9.80 -8.15 11.68
CA ALA A 20 8.53 -8.55 12.29
C ALA A 20 8.50 -8.33 13.81
N LEU A 21 9.63 -8.47 14.50
CA LEU A 21 9.73 -8.20 15.94
C LEU A 21 9.74 -6.70 16.25
N GLU A 22 10.41 -5.90 15.42
CA GLU A 22 10.43 -4.44 15.55
C GLU A 22 9.05 -3.82 15.33
N LEU A 23 8.28 -4.37 14.39
CA LEU A 23 6.93 -3.92 14.04
C LEU A 23 5.81 -4.73 14.70
N ALA A 24 6.14 -5.49 15.76
CA ALA A 24 5.20 -6.42 16.38
C ALA A 24 3.97 -5.71 16.99
N GLU A 25 4.11 -4.45 17.40
CA GLU A 25 3.01 -3.65 17.91
C GLU A 25 2.01 -3.34 16.79
N GLU A 26 2.49 -2.78 15.68
CA GLU A 26 1.70 -2.42 14.49
C GLU A 26 1.03 -3.64 13.87
N LEU A 27 1.82 -4.68 13.53
CA LEU A 27 1.32 -5.93 12.96
C LEU A 27 0.34 -6.64 13.92
N GLY A 28 0.53 -6.45 15.23
CA GLY A 28 -0.34 -6.99 16.27
C GLY A 28 -1.68 -6.25 16.40
N MET A 29 -1.78 -4.97 16.01
CA MET A 29 -3.04 -4.21 16.04
C MET A 29 -4.07 -4.80 15.07
N GLY A 30 -3.63 -5.34 13.92
CA GLY A 30 -4.49 -6.07 12.99
C GLY A 30 -5.08 -7.34 13.61
N MET A 31 -4.33 -8.04 14.47
CA MET A 31 -4.77 -9.28 15.13
C MET A 31 -5.74 -9.06 16.31
N LYS A 32 -5.56 -7.97 17.07
CA LYS A 32 -6.32 -7.70 18.32
C LYS A 32 -7.83 -7.52 18.11
N GLU A 33 -8.26 -7.30 16.87
CA GLU A 33 -9.61 -6.83 16.54
C GLU A 33 -10.27 -7.68 15.42
N GLY A 34 -9.69 -8.82 15.10
CA GLY A 34 -10.03 -9.61 13.91
C GLY A 34 -11.39 -10.31 13.95
N LYS A 35 -12.21 -10.05 12.91
CA LYS A 35 -13.48 -10.73 12.55
C LYS A 35 -13.33 -12.13 11.95
N LEU A 36 -12.11 -12.60 11.67
CA LEU A 36 -11.86 -13.92 11.06
C LEU A 36 -11.36 -14.89 12.14
N THR A 37 -12.24 -15.82 12.53
CA THR A 37 -12.02 -16.82 13.58
C THR A 37 -11.04 -17.94 13.20
N ARG A 38 -10.48 -17.93 11.99
CA ARG A 38 -9.51 -18.94 11.53
C ARG A 38 -8.09 -18.40 11.65
N ARG A 39 -7.23 -19.21 12.27
CA ARG A 39 -5.80 -18.94 12.54
C ARG A 39 -5.01 -18.47 11.30
N ASP A 40 -5.42 -18.89 10.11
CA ASP A 40 -4.73 -18.60 8.84
C ASP A 40 -5.31 -17.38 8.09
N GLY A 41 -6.44 -16.81 8.54
CA GLY A 41 -7.21 -15.83 7.78
C GLY A 41 -6.59 -14.43 7.68
N TRP A 42 -5.72 -14.06 8.63
CA TRP A 42 -5.01 -12.77 8.66
C TRP A 42 -3.52 -12.88 8.40
N LEU A 43 -3.00 -14.11 8.32
CA LEU A 43 -1.58 -14.34 8.06
C LEU A 43 -1.17 -13.74 6.70
N ASN A 44 -2.06 -13.76 5.71
CA ASN A 44 -1.82 -13.16 4.40
C ASN A 44 -1.71 -11.62 4.46
N VAL A 45 -2.54 -10.93 5.23
CA VAL A 45 -2.49 -9.47 5.39
C VAL A 45 -1.22 -9.08 6.15
N ILE A 46 -0.92 -9.78 7.24
CA ILE A 46 0.27 -9.50 8.05
C ILE A 46 1.55 -9.78 7.26
N GLN A 47 1.57 -10.84 6.44
CA GLN A 47 2.69 -11.11 5.53
C GLN A 47 2.82 -10.06 4.43
N HIS A 48 1.71 -9.53 3.94
CA HIS A 48 1.66 -8.45 2.96
C HIS A 48 2.21 -7.15 3.56
N GLU A 49 1.64 -6.69 4.69
CA GLU A 49 2.07 -5.50 5.42
C GLU A 49 3.55 -5.57 5.85
N LEU A 50 4.03 -6.73 6.32
CA LEU A 50 5.45 -6.93 6.65
C LEU A 50 6.35 -6.81 5.42
N LYS A 51 5.95 -7.36 4.26
CA LYS A 51 6.73 -7.24 3.03
C LYS A 51 6.77 -5.80 2.53
N GLU A 52 5.69 -5.07 2.69
CA GLU A 52 5.63 -3.67 2.31
C GLU A 52 6.44 -2.79 3.23
N ALA A 53 6.40 -3.04 4.55
CA ALA A 53 7.28 -2.38 5.51
C ALA A 53 8.75 -2.59 5.14
N VAL A 54 9.16 -3.82 4.85
CA VAL A 54 10.52 -4.10 4.34
C VAL A 54 10.80 -3.38 3.02
N GLY A 55 9.83 -3.37 2.10
CA GLY A 55 9.97 -2.75 0.79
C GLY A 55 10.15 -1.23 0.87
N VAL A 56 9.34 -0.55 1.69
CA VAL A 56 9.46 0.89 1.91
C VAL A 56 10.73 1.25 2.68
N GLY A 57 11.19 0.40 3.61
CA GLY A 57 12.46 0.59 4.31
C GLY A 57 13.65 0.60 3.35
N VAL A 58 13.79 -0.45 2.53
CA VAL A 58 14.85 -0.55 1.53
C VAL A 58 14.76 0.58 0.50
N LEU A 59 13.56 0.91 0.02
CA LEU A 59 13.38 1.99 -0.93
C LEU A 59 13.68 3.36 -0.33
N GLY A 60 13.34 3.57 0.94
CA GLY A 60 13.63 4.80 1.68
C GLY A 60 15.13 5.04 1.83
N GLU A 61 15.90 4.00 2.15
CA GLU A 61 17.37 4.07 2.16
C GLU A 61 17.93 4.48 0.79
N LEU A 62 17.43 3.87 -0.29
CA LEU A 62 17.86 4.16 -1.66
C LEU A 62 17.51 5.60 -2.09
N LEU A 63 16.42 6.15 -1.56
CA LEU A 63 15.97 7.52 -1.83
C LEU A 63 16.64 8.55 -0.92
N GLY A 64 17.44 8.11 0.06
CA GLY A 64 18.14 8.99 0.99
C GLY A 64 17.24 9.63 2.05
N LEU A 65 16.14 8.96 2.43
CA LEU A 65 15.28 9.41 3.52
C LEU A 65 16.01 9.33 4.87
N SER A 66 15.58 10.17 5.80
CA SER A 66 16.06 10.10 7.18
C SER A 66 15.59 8.83 7.87
N THR A 67 16.31 8.41 8.91
CA THR A 67 15.92 7.27 9.75
C THR A 67 14.51 7.44 10.32
N GLU A 68 14.13 8.65 10.72
CA GLU A 68 12.80 8.95 11.23
C GLU A 68 11.71 8.76 10.16
N GLU A 69 11.93 9.27 8.95
CA GLU A 69 10.98 9.08 7.83
C GLU A 69 10.84 7.61 7.46
N ILE A 70 11.94 6.85 7.44
CA ILE A 70 11.94 5.41 7.19
C ILE A 70 11.14 4.69 8.26
N GLU A 71 11.40 4.95 9.55
CA GLU A 71 10.67 4.33 10.65
C GLU A 71 9.17 4.66 10.60
N GLN A 72 8.79 5.90 10.34
CA GLN A 72 7.39 6.30 10.19
C GLN A 72 6.72 5.58 9.02
N LEU A 73 7.43 5.43 7.90
CA LEU A 73 6.93 4.77 6.69
C LEU A 73 6.81 3.25 6.88
N GLU A 74 7.79 2.59 7.51
CA GLU A 74 7.75 1.16 7.86
C GLU A 74 6.54 0.87 8.76
N ARG A 75 6.32 1.70 9.80
CA ARG A 75 5.16 1.58 10.71
C ARG A 75 3.83 1.82 10.00
N ALA A 76 3.78 2.81 9.10
CA ALA A 76 2.58 3.08 8.32
C ALA A 76 2.25 1.91 7.39
N ALA A 77 3.25 1.34 6.70
CA ALA A 77 3.08 0.16 5.85
C ALA A 77 2.62 -1.07 6.64
N ALA A 78 3.17 -1.28 7.83
CA ALA A 78 2.83 -2.37 8.73
C ALA A 78 1.40 -2.31 9.30
N LEU A 79 0.71 -1.19 9.11
CA LEU A 79 -0.59 -0.93 9.73
C LEU A 79 -1.66 -0.47 8.73
N HIS A 80 -1.32 -0.11 7.49
CA HIS A 80 -2.24 0.63 6.61
C HIS A 80 -3.56 -0.11 6.31
N ASP A 81 -3.58 -1.43 6.43
CA ASP A 81 -4.72 -2.30 6.16
C ASP A 81 -5.50 -2.76 7.40
N TRP A 82 -5.14 -2.23 8.58
CA TRP A 82 -5.74 -2.58 9.87
C TRP A 82 -7.27 -2.52 9.90
N ASP A 83 -7.89 -1.63 9.11
CA ASP A 83 -9.33 -1.38 9.03
C ASP A 83 -10.06 -2.20 7.95
N LYS A 84 -9.35 -2.89 7.04
CA LYS A 84 -9.96 -3.77 6.00
C LYS A 84 -10.89 -4.83 6.61
N ARG A 85 -10.69 -5.17 7.90
CA ARG A 85 -11.57 -6.04 8.69
C ARG A 85 -13.03 -5.56 8.74
N ARG A 86 -13.29 -4.27 8.59
CA ARG A 86 -14.64 -3.69 8.68
C ARG A 86 -15.40 -3.77 7.36
N ASP A 87 -14.68 -3.72 6.25
CA ASP A 87 -15.26 -3.78 4.90
C ASP A 87 -15.72 -5.20 4.54
N ILE A 88 -15.06 -6.21 5.13
CA ILE A 88 -15.49 -7.61 5.07
C ILE A 88 -16.54 -7.82 6.17
N LYS A 89 -17.83 -7.78 5.83
CA LYS A 89 -18.93 -8.03 6.78
C LYS A 89 -19.13 -9.54 7.05
N PRO A 90 -18.93 -10.08 8.27
CA PRO A 90 -19.84 -11.06 8.82
C PRO A 90 -21.12 -10.33 9.26
N LYS A 91 -22.30 -10.90 8.98
CA LYS A 91 -23.60 -10.30 9.34
C LYS A 91 -23.94 -10.40 10.82
N ASP A 92 -23.07 -11.01 11.61
CA ASP A 92 -23.29 -11.27 13.03
C ASP A 92 -22.15 -10.55 13.77
N PHE A 93 -22.44 -9.66 14.73
CA PHE A 93 -21.74 -9.54 16.03
C PHE A 93 -22.21 -8.30 16.83
N GLU A 94 -22.18 -8.44 18.17
CA GLU A 94 -22.76 -7.53 19.18
C GLU A 94 -21.72 -6.71 19.99
N ASN A 95 -20.40 -6.85 19.76
CA ASN A 95 -19.38 -6.13 20.54
C ASN A 95 -18.16 -5.70 19.68
N GLU A 96 -18.34 -4.69 18.82
CA GLU A 96 -17.21 -3.98 18.20
C GLU A 96 -16.65 -2.93 19.19
N MET A 97 -15.33 -2.92 19.43
CA MET A 97 -14.70 -1.74 20.02
C MET A 97 -14.74 -0.58 18.99
N PRO A 98 -14.97 0.67 19.41
CA PRO A 98 -14.97 1.80 18.49
C PRO A 98 -13.62 1.95 17.79
N THR A 99 -13.66 2.10 16.47
CA THR A 99 -12.49 2.31 15.60
C THR A 99 -11.69 3.56 15.98
N GLU A 100 -12.38 4.58 16.50
CA GLU A 100 -11.81 5.85 16.94
C GLU A 100 -10.74 5.65 18.03
N THR A 101 -10.97 4.72 18.97
CA THR A 101 -10.07 4.45 20.09
C THR A 101 -8.71 3.88 19.69
N ILE A 102 -8.60 3.15 18.57
CA ILE A 102 -7.31 2.61 18.08
C ILE A 102 -6.60 3.62 17.21
N VAL A 103 -7.33 4.31 16.33
CA VAL A 103 -6.76 5.37 15.50
C VAL A 103 -6.05 6.37 16.39
N GLU A 104 -6.68 6.78 17.50
CA GLU A 104 -6.13 7.71 18.49
C GLU A 104 -4.81 7.26 19.14
N GLN A 105 -4.55 5.95 19.22
CA GLN A 105 -3.30 5.38 19.76
C GLN A 105 -2.15 5.40 18.73
N ILE A 106 -2.46 5.52 17.45
CA ILE A 106 -1.46 5.59 16.38
C ILE A 106 -0.85 6.99 16.34
N ASP A 107 0.48 7.03 16.28
CA ASP A 107 1.26 8.25 16.09
C ASP A 107 0.68 9.12 14.94
N PRO A 108 0.51 10.44 15.12
CA PRO A 108 -0.10 11.31 14.11
C PRO A 108 0.62 11.31 12.75
N ALA A 109 1.95 11.20 12.73
CA ALA A 109 2.72 11.17 11.48
C ALA A 109 2.49 9.84 10.75
N VAL A 110 2.52 8.73 11.48
CA VAL A 110 2.19 7.40 10.93
C VAL A 110 0.75 7.39 10.38
N ARG A 111 -0.21 7.91 11.14
CA ARG A 111 -1.62 8.01 10.73
C ARG A 111 -1.80 8.85 9.47
N HIS A 112 -1.02 9.92 9.34
CA HIS A 112 -1.03 10.76 8.15
C HIS A 112 -0.54 9.96 6.94
N ILE A 113 0.59 9.27 7.04
CA ILE A 113 1.16 8.46 5.95
C ILE A 113 0.19 7.36 5.49
N MET A 114 -0.48 6.68 6.44
CA MET A 114 -1.48 5.63 6.15
C MET A 114 -2.65 6.10 5.28
N GLN A 115 -2.95 7.41 5.24
CA GLN A 115 -4.00 7.91 4.35
C GLN A 115 -3.65 7.71 2.87
N GLY A 116 -2.37 7.54 2.53
CA GLY A 116 -1.86 7.34 1.17
C GLY A 116 -2.55 6.20 0.41
N THR A 117 -3.00 5.16 1.11
CA THR A 117 -3.65 3.98 0.52
C THR A 117 -5.18 4.06 0.52
N LYS A 118 -5.77 5.14 1.07
CA LYS A 118 -7.23 5.28 1.20
C LYS A 118 -7.83 5.93 -0.05
N GLU A 119 -9.02 5.48 -0.44
CA GLU A 119 -9.72 5.96 -1.66
C GLU A 119 -9.84 7.49 -1.72
N ARG A 120 -10.13 8.13 -0.58
CA ARG A 120 -10.24 9.59 -0.50
C ARG A 120 -8.94 10.28 -0.93
N TYR A 121 -7.79 9.86 -0.40
CA TYR A 121 -6.51 10.46 -0.74
C TYR A 121 -6.18 10.31 -2.22
N ILE A 122 -6.44 9.11 -2.76
CA ILE A 122 -6.21 8.81 -4.17
C ILE A 122 -7.03 9.76 -5.07
N LEU A 123 -8.32 9.95 -4.74
CA LEU A 123 -9.24 10.78 -5.51
C LEU A 123 -9.01 12.29 -5.37
N THR A 124 -8.58 12.77 -4.19
CA THR A 124 -8.48 14.21 -3.93
C THR A 124 -7.08 14.75 -4.06
N GLU A 125 -6.06 14.04 -3.60
CA GLU A 125 -4.68 14.55 -3.55
C GLU A 125 -3.81 13.95 -4.64
N LEU A 126 -3.74 12.62 -4.73
CA LEU A 126 -2.86 11.93 -5.69
C LEU A 126 -3.25 12.26 -7.14
N ALA A 127 -4.53 12.10 -7.49
CA ALA A 127 -5.03 12.39 -8.84
C ALA A 127 -4.86 13.86 -9.26
N GLN A 128 -4.69 14.77 -8.29
CA GLN A 128 -4.53 16.19 -8.52
C GLN A 128 -3.07 16.66 -8.41
N GLY A 129 -2.13 15.73 -8.19
CA GLY A 129 -0.70 16.02 -8.06
C GLY A 129 -0.34 16.79 -6.78
N ARG A 130 -1.16 16.68 -5.73
CA ARG A 130 -0.97 17.35 -4.44
C ARG A 130 -0.58 16.41 -3.30
N GLY A 131 -0.35 15.13 -3.61
CA GLY A 131 -0.02 14.13 -2.60
C GLY A 131 1.32 14.40 -1.91
N ASP A 132 1.35 14.22 -0.58
CA ASP A 132 2.59 14.15 0.19
C ASP A 132 3.52 13.02 -0.29
N PHE A 133 4.82 13.24 -0.18
CA PHE A 133 5.81 12.31 -0.69
C PHE A 133 5.75 10.92 -0.02
N LEU A 134 5.65 10.85 1.31
CA LEU A 134 5.66 9.57 2.04
C LEU A 134 4.34 8.81 1.81
N GLN A 135 3.22 9.54 1.73
CA GLN A 135 1.93 8.97 1.36
C GLN A 135 1.96 8.37 -0.07
N ASN A 136 2.56 9.09 -1.03
CA ASN A 136 2.72 8.60 -2.40
C ASN A 136 3.65 7.39 -2.47
N LEU A 137 4.70 7.35 -1.65
CA LEU A 137 5.65 6.25 -1.60
C LEU A 137 4.99 4.99 -1.05
N LEU A 138 4.22 5.11 0.03
CA LEU A 138 3.41 4.01 0.54
C LEU A 138 2.40 3.53 -0.50
N PHE A 139 1.65 4.44 -1.14
CA PHE A 139 0.71 4.09 -2.22
C PHE A 139 1.40 3.32 -3.35
N TYR A 140 2.61 3.74 -3.73
CA TYR A 140 3.36 3.10 -4.82
C TYR A 140 3.77 1.67 -4.45
N VAL A 141 4.28 1.46 -3.23
CA VAL A 141 4.68 0.14 -2.74
C VAL A 141 3.47 -0.77 -2.57
N ASP A 142 2.39 -0.29 -1.95
CA ASP A 142 1.12 -1.03 -1.83
C ASP A 142 0.62 -1.50 -3.20
N ASN A 143 0.54 -0.57 -4.16
CA ASN A 143 0.06 -0.90 -5.49
C ASN A 143 1.01 -1.75 -6.32
N MET A 144 2.29 -1.92 -5.98
CA MET A 144 3.19 -2.79 -6.73
C MET A 144 3.24 -4.22 -6.20
N THR A 145 2.70 -4.47 -5.01
CA THR A 145 2.57 -5.82 -4.47
C THR A 145 1.16 -6.37 -4.70
N ALA A 146 1.07 -7.69 -4.81
CA ALA A 146 -0.17 -8.42 -4.71
C ALA A 146 0.04 -9.56 -3.73
N GLU A 147 -0.64 -9.49 -2.60
CA GLU A 147 -0.40 -10.40 -1.47
C GLU A 147 1.07 -10.32 -1.05
N THR A 148 1.88 -11.26 -1.53
CA THR A 148 3.28 -11.37 -1.13
C THR A 148 4.25 -11.26 -2.31
N ALA A 149 3.77 -10.97 -3.52
CA ALA A 149 4.59 -10.90 -4.74
C ALA A 149 4.56 -9.50 -5.35
N ILE A 150 5.71 -9.03 -5.85
CA ILE A 150 5.75 -7.84 -6.72
C ILE A 150 5.23 -8.24 -8.10
N LEU A 151 4.20 -7.57 -8.59
CA LEU A 151 3.59 -7.89 -9.88
C LEU A 151 3.91 -6.84 -10.96
N PRO A 152 4.21 -7.27 -12.20
CA PRO A 152 4.25 -6.39 -13.36
C PRO A 152 2.94 -5.60 -13.52
N TRP A 153 3.05 -4.36 -14.01
CA TRP A 153 1.92 -3.44 -14.21
C TRP A 153 0.69 -4.05 -14.91
N PRO A 154 0.83 -4.83 -16.01
CA PRO A 154 -0.33 -5.43 -16.67
C PRO A 154 -1.13 -6.37 -15.75
N GLN A 155 -0.44 -7.20 -14.96
CA GLN A 155 -1.07 -8.17 -14.05
C GLN A 155 -1.77 -7.47 -12.88
N ARG A 156 -1.25 -6.31 -12.48
CA ARG A 156 -1.89 -5.46 -11.47
C ARG A 156 -3.20 -4.86 -11.99
N LEU A 157 -3.19 -4.36 -13.23
CA LEU A 157 -4.40 -3.84 -13.87
C LEU A 157 -5.47 -4.92 -14.05
N ASP A 158 -5.07 -6.13 -14.47
CA ASP A 158 -5.99 -7.27 -14.59
C ASP A 158 -6.72 -7.56 -13.27
N ARG A 159 -5.97 -7.56 -12.16
CA ARG A 159 -6.51 -7.86 -10.82
C ARG A 159 -7.44 -6.78 -10.30
N GLU A 160 -7.08 -5.51 -10.49
CA GLU A 160 -7.90 -4.39 -10.02
C GLU A 160 -9.19 -4.24 -10.85
N GLU A 161 -9.13 -4.53 -12.16
CA GLU A 161 -10.31 -4.62 -13.02
C GLU A 161 -11.24 -5.78 -12.59
N GLU A 162 -10.69 -6.94 -12.23
CA GLU A 162 -11.47 -8.09 -11.76
C GLU A 162 -12.14 -7.83 -10.39
N LYS A 163 -11.43 -7.20 -9.45
CA LYS A 163 -11.97 -6.90 -8.12
C LYS A 163 -13.02 -5.79 -8.15
N ARG A 164 -12.88 -4.83 -9.06
CA ARG A 164 -13.73 -3.64 -9.12
C ARG A 164 -14.06 -3.29 -10.58
N PRO A 165 -14.87 -4.13 -11.26
CA PRO A 165 -15.24 -3.88 -12.65
C PRO A 165 -15.94 -2.52 -12.84
N ASP A 166 -16.65 -2.07 -11.80
CA ASP A 166 -17.43 -0.82 -11.78
C ASP A 166 -16.79 0.30 -10.94
N ALA A 167 -15.49 0.21 -10.61
CA ALA A 167 -14.83 1.13 -9.66
C ALA A 167 -15.20 2.59 -9.95
N THR A 168 -15.71 3.30 -8.95
CA THR A 168 -16.01 4.74 -9.01
C THR A 168 -14.81 5.51 -9.58
N MET A 169 -13.59 5.07 -9.27
CA MET A 169 -12.32 5.54 -9.84
C MET A 169 -12.24 5.38 -11.36
N ALA A 170 -12.53 4.20 -11.91
CA ALA A 170 -12.55 3.94 -13.35
C ALA A 170 -13.66 4.71 -14.06
N LYS A 171 -14.76 5.02 -13.37
CA LYS A 171 -15.87 5.84 -13.87
C LYS A 171 -15.58 7.34 -13.83
N VAL A 172 -14.90 7.82 -12.78
CA VAL A 172 -14.47 9.24 -12.61
C VAL A 172 -13.29 9.56 -13.52
N LEU A 173 -12.30 8.67 -13.62
CA LEU A 173 -11.20 8.82 -14.57
C LEU A 173 -11.67 8.52 -16.00
N GLY A 174 -12.59 7.57 -16.18
CA GLY A 174 -13.22 7.25 -17.46
C GLY A 174 -14.11 8.35 -18.03
N SER A 175 -14.78 9.14 -17.19
CA SER A 175 -15.58 10.29 -17.64
C SER A 175 -14.73 11.46 -18.12
N LEU A 176 -13.44 11.48 -17.78
CA LEU A 176 -12.44 12.41 -18.30
C LEU A 176 -11.82 11.93 -19.63
N LEU A 177 -12.16 10.72 -20.09
CA LEU A 177 -11.66 10.12 -21.33
C LEU A 177 -12.67 10.26 -22.49
N PRO A 178 -12.22 10.15 -23.75
CA PRO A 178 -13.11 10.18 -24.90
C PRO A 178 -14.23 9.13 -24.81
N PRO A 179 -15.44 9.42 -25.32
CA PRO A 179 -16.55 8.46 -25.31
C PRO A 179 -16.16 7.10 -25.91
N GLY A 180 -16.44 6.02 -25.17
CA GLY A 180 -16.13 4.64 -25.60
C GLY A 180 -14.73 4.13 -25.23
N VAL A 181 -13.90 4.94 -24.57
CA VAL A 181 -12.59 4.53 -24.05
C VAL A 181 -12.71 4.24 -22.55
N SER A 182 -12.40 3.01 -22.13
CA SER A 182 -12.36 2.68 -20.71
C SER A 182 -11.06 3.17 -20.06
N TYR A 183 -11.13 3.47 -18.77
CA TYR A 183 -9.96 3.74 -17.94
C TYR A 183 -8.89 2.64 -18.10
N TRP A 184 -9.32 1.37 -18.04
CA TRP A 184 -8.44 0.21 -18.19
C TRP A 184 -7.77 0.12 -19.57
N GLN A 185 -8.48 0.49 -20.64
CA GLN A 185 -7.88 0.57 -21.99
C GLN A 185 -6.77 1.63 -22.06
N THR A 186 -6.94 2.76 -21.35
CA THR A 186 -5.93 3.83 -21.31
C THR A 186 -4.71 3.42 -20.50
N GLU A 187 -4.90 2.78 -19.35
CA GLU A 187 -3.80 2.30 -18.50
C GLU A 187 -2.99 1.19 -19.18
N ARG A 188 -3.65 0.27 -19.91
CA ARG A 188 -2.99 -0.76 -20.73
C ARG A 188 -2.23 -0.16 -21.92
N GLY A 189 -2.76 0.92 -22.53
CA GLY A 189 -2.13 1.62 -23.65
C GLY A 189 -0.95 2.54 -23.28
N SER A 190 -0.68 2.74 -21.98
CA SER A 190 0.32 3.69 -21.47
C SER A 190 1.72 3.08 -21.23
N HIS A 191 1.95 1.83 -21.64
CA HIS A 191 3.30 1.23 -21.64
C HIS A 191 4.28 2.07 -22.49
N PRO A 192 5.58 2.16 -22.11
CA PRO A 192 6.49 3.19 -22.56
C PRO A 192 7.04 2.88 -23.95
N THR A 193 6.23 3.14 -24.98
CA THR A 193 6.72 3.37 -26.36
C THR A 193 6.10 4.59 -27.00
N ARG A 194 5.21 5.31 -26.31
CA ARG A 194 4.74 6.62 -26.75
C ARG A 194 4.91 7.64 -25.64
N ARG A 195 5.89 8.52 -25.84
CA ARG A 195 6.12 9.75 -25.07
C ARG A 195 4.78 10.38 -24.72
N ARG A 196 4.34 10.31 -23.46
CA ARG A 196 3.31 11.22 -22.97
C ARG A 196 3.96 12.59 -22.90
N ILE A 197 3.52 13.45 -23.82
CA ILE A 197 3.73 14.88 -23.80
C ILE A 197 3.06 15.39 -22.51
N VAL A 198 3.83 15.49 -21.43
CA VAL A 198 3.51 16.39 -20.33
C VAL A 198 3.85 17.78 -20.84
N LYS A 199 2.86 18.47 -21.41
CA LYS A 199 2.96 19.92 -21.61
C LYS A 199 2.88 20.55 -20.22
N PHE A 200 4.05 20.75 -19.61
CA PHE A 200 4.19 21.80 -18.60
C PHE A 200 3.81 23.12 -19.27
N LYS A 201 2.69 23.72 -18.86
CA LYS A 201 2.49 25.15 -19.07
C LYS A 201 3.49 25.85 -18.16
N ASN A 202 4.64 26.22 -18.72
CA ASN A 202 5.47 27.26 -18.14
C ASN A 202 4.65 28.56 -18.21
N ASN A 203 4.07 28.96 -17.09
CA ASN A 203 3.66 30.34 -16.89
C ASN A 203 4.87 31.08 -16.32
N HIS A 204 5.78 31.46 -17.21
CA HIS A 204 6.63 32.62 -17.03
C HIS A 204 6.54 33.41 -18.34
N ASP A 205 5.62 34.38 -18.32
CA ASP A 205 5.78 35.74 -18.84
C ASP A 205 4.67 36.60 -18.18
#